data_AF-A0A8S3WD63-F1
#
_entry.id   AF-A0A8S3WD63-F1
#
_cell.length_a   1.000
_cell.length_b   1.000
_cell.length_c   1.000
_cell.angle_alpha   90.00
_cell.angle_beta   90.00
_cell.angle_gamma   90.00
#
_symmetry.space_group_name_H-M   'P 1'
#
loop_
_entity.id
_entity.type
_entity.pdbx_description
1 polymer ?
#
loop_
_entity_poly.entity_id
_entity_poly.type
_entity_poly.pdbx_seq_one_letter_code
_entity_poly.pdbx_strand_id
1 'polypeptide(L)'
;MLLIEVAKEFVATIDNKKTDGTTVEAKKQAWMALTNKYNALSETGIRTEKQLHALSELYKTGGRTFCPKTTAADKKVVALLPPQFKPLSNDIDSSAPYYTIDIVETQQLNDTQYSSREVLGAKEDSVHQLQQVKGSKRRTSPLLVSDITPKIKNLFN
;
A
#
# COMPACT_ATOMS: atom_id res chain seq x y z
N MET A 1 32.88 -15.81 -11.55
CA MET A 1 32.94 -15.89 -10.08
C MET A 1 31.60 -15.50 -9.47
N LEU A 2 31.14 -16.17 -8.40
CA LEU A 2 29.83 -15.88 -7.78
C LEU A 2 29.94 -14.84 -6.64
N LEU A 3 28.99 -13.89 -6.59
CA LEU A 3 28.93 -12.86 -5.54
C LEU A 3 28.95 -13.45 -4.12
N ILE A 4 28.29 -14.60 -3.95
CA ILE A 4 28.17 -15.30 -2.66
C ILE A 4 29.55 -15.72 -2.13
N GLU A 5 30.49 -16.10 -3.00
CA GLU A 5 31.83 -16.54 -2.58
C GLU A 5 32.65 -15.38 -2.00
N VAL A 6 32.64 -14.24 -2.68
CA VAL A 6 33.30 -13.01 -2.21
C VAL A 6 32.63 -12.49 -0.94
N ALA A 7 31.29 -12.54 -0.89
CA ALA A 7 30.52 -12.02 0.24
C ALA A 7 30.81 -12.75 1.55
N LYS A 8 31.10 -14.06 1.52
CA LYS A 8 31.39 -14.90 2.71
C LYS A 8 32.45 -14.29 3.63
N GLU A 9 33.46 -13.65 3.07
CA GLU A 9 34.55 -13.03 3.84
C GLU A 9 34.10 -11.78 4.63
N PHE A 10 33.04 -11.10 4.17
CA PHE A 10 32.55 -9.86 4.77
C PHE A 10 31.26 -10.03 5.59
N VAL A 11 30.69 -11.25 5.63
CA VAL A 11 29.41 -11.55 6.31
C VAL A 11 29.38 -11.05 7.75
N ALA A 12 30.43 -11.29 8.53
CA ALA A 12 30.47 -10.92 9.96
C ALA A 12 30.31 -9.40 10.18
N THR A 13 30.83 -8.59 9.27
CA THR A 13 30.74 -7.12 9.34
C THR A 13 29.42 -6.63 8.75
N ILE A 14 29.06 -7.15 7.57
CA ILE A 14 27.87 -6.71 6.80
C ILE A 14 26.57 -7.06 7.53
N ASP A 15 26.46 -8.29 8.05
CA ASP A 15 25.23 -8.78 8.70
C ASP A 15 25.16 -8.42 10.19
N ASN A 16 26.14 -7.66 10.70
CA ASN A 16 26.10 -7.15 12.06
C ASN A 16 24.82 -6.31 12.25
N LYS A 17 24.02 -6.59 13.29
CA LYS A 17 22.77 -5.85 13.55
C LYS A 17 22.98 -4.54 14.32
N LYS A 18 24.18 -4.30 14.85
CA LYS A 18 24.52 -3.04 15.52
C LYS A 18 24.44 -1.86 14.56
N THR A 19 24.01 -0.72 15.08
CA THR A 19 23.74 0.52 14.33
C THR A 19 24.53 1.72 14.87
N ASP A 20 25.63 1.47 15.58
CA ASP A 20 26.53 2.52 16.07
C ASP A 20 27.23 3.20 14.88
N GLY A 21 27.56 4.49 14.98
CA GLY A 21 28.18 5.24 13.87
C GLY A 21 29.45 4.59 13.31
N THR A 22 30.30 4.02 14.18
CA THR A 22 31.50 3.28 13.78
C THR A 22 31.17 1.98 13.04
N THR A 23 30.11 1.27 13.47
CA THR A 23 29.66 0.03 12.82
C THR A 23 29.05 0.29 11.45
N VAL A 24 28.36 1.43 11.27
CA VAL A 24 27.80 1.84 9.98
C VAL A 24 28.92 2.16 9.00
N GLU A 25 29.92 2.94 9.41
CA GLU A 25 31.05 3.25 8.53
C GLU A 25 31.87 2.00 8.21
N ALA A 26 32.09 1.10 9.17
CA ALA A 26 32.75 -0.18 8.93
C ALA A 26 32.00 -1.06 7.91
N LYS A 27 30.66 -1.10 7.96
CA LYS A 27 29.84 -1.79 6.95
C LYS A 27 30.01 -1.17 5.57
N LYS A 28 29.97 0.16 5.48
CA LYS A 28 30.16 0.89 4.21
C LYS A 28 31.55 0.58 3.61
N GLN A 29 32.60 0.60 4.42
CA GLN A 29 33.95 0.23 4.00
C GLN A 29 34.01 -1.23 3.53
N ALA A 30 33.36 -2.16 4.25
CA ALA A 30 33.28 -3.56 3.85
C ALA A 30 32.57 -3.74 2.50
N TRP A 31 31.48 -3.01 2.24
CA TRP A 31 30.77 -3.03 0.97
C TRP A 31 31.60 -2.47 -0.19
N MET A 32 32.35 -1.40 0.03
CA MET A 32 33.29 -0.88 -0.98
C MET A 32 34.40 -1.89 -1.28
N ALA A 33 34.99 -2.50 -0.26
CA ALA A 33 36.03 -3.53 -0.42
C ALA A 33 35.49 -4.76 -1.18
N LEU A 34 34.29 -5.23 -0.83
CA LEU A 34 33.60 -6.30 -1.53
C LEU A 34 33.35 -5.94 -3.00
N THR A 35 32.88 -4.72 -3.27
CA THR A 35 32.60 -4.23 -4.63
C THR A 35 33.87 -4.22 -5.48
N ASN A 36 34.98 -3.72 -4.92
CA ASN A 36 36.27 -3.70 -5.60
C ASN A 36 36.77 -5.12 -5.90
N LYS A 37 36.70 -6.02 -4.91
CA LYS A 37 37.12 -7.42 -5.07
C LYS A 37 36.24 -8.16 -6.08
N TYR A 38 34.94 -7.93 -6.05
CA TYR A 38 34.00 -8.49 -7.01
C TYR A 38 34.29 -8.00 -8.43
N ASN A 39 34.46 -6.69 -8.62
CA ASN A 39 34.73 -6.11 -9.94
C ASN A 39 36.10 -6.52 -10.50
N ALA A 40 37.10 -6.74 -9.65
CA ALA A 40 38.40 -7.27 -10.07
C ALA A 40 38.34 -8.72 -10.56
N LEU A 41 37.37 -9.51 -10.08
CA LEU A 41 37.19 -10.93 -10.39
C LEU A 41 36.02 -11.20 -11.35
N SER A 42 35.26 -10.16 -11.73
CA SER A 42 34.04 -10.27 -12.54
C SER A 42 34.37 -10.20 -14.02
N GLU A 43 34.04 -11.28 -14.74
CA GLU A 43 34.09 -11.31 -16.21
C GLU A 43 32.81 -10.73 -16.84
N THR A 44 31.75 -10.55 -16.06
CA THR A 44 30.42 -10.10 -16.52
C THR A 44 30.28 -8.57 -16.56
N GLY A 45 31.36 -7.84 -16.28
CA GLY A 45 31.39 -6.39 -16.22
C GLY A 45 31.40 -5.80 -14.80
N ILE A 46 31.55 -4.48 -14.73
CA ILE A 46 31.65 -3.69 -13.50
C ILE A 46 30.25 -3.47 -12.92
N ARG A 47 30.07 -3.77 -11.63
CA ARG A 47 28.83 -3.51 -10.89
C ARG A 47 29.04 -2.44 -9.83
N THR A 48 27.99 -1.66 -9.58
CA THR A 48 27.94 -0.67 -8.50
C THR A 48 27.59 -1.34 -7.17
N GLU A 49 27.98 -0.71 -6.06
CA GLU A 49 27.66 -1.18 -4.71
C GLU A 49 26.15 -1.41 -4.52
N LYS A 50 25.31 -0.50 -5.02
CA LYS A 50 23.84 -0.62 -4.96
C LYS A 50 23.32 -1.87 -5.67
N GLN A 51 23.89 -2.22 -6.82
CA GLN A 51 23.51 -3.42 -7.57
C GLN A 51 23.94 -4.69 -6.82
N LEU A 52 25.12 -4.68 -6.21
CA LEU A 52 25.61 -5.81 -5.41
C LEU A 52 24.79 -5.98 -4.13
N HIS A 53 24.34 -4.89 -3.51
CA HIS A 53 23.38 -4.91 -2.41
C HIS A 53 22.08 -5.61 -2.81
N ALA A 54 21.46 -5.16 -3.91
CA ALA A 54 20.21 -5.73 -4.39
C ALA A 54 20.35 -7.23 -4.74
N LEU A 55 21.46 -7.60 -5.38
CA LEU A 55 21.77 -9.00 -5.68
C LEU A 55 21.99 -9.83 -4.41
N SER A 56 22.72 -9.29 -3.42
CA SER A 56 22.94 -9.96 -2.14
C SER A 56 21.61 -10.25 -1.42
N GLU A 57 20.72 -9.27 -1.34
CA GLU A 57 19.39 -9.44 -0.74
C GLU A 57 18.53 -10.45 -1.52
N LEU A 58 18.63 -10.46 -2.85
CA LEU A 58 17.99 -11.47 -3.69
C LEU A 58 18.49 -12.88 -3.35
N TYR A 59 19.80 -13.07 -3.17
CA TYR A 59 20.37 -14.36 -2.78
C TYR A 59 19.97 -14.78 -1.36
N LYS A 60 19.91 -13.84 -0.40
CA LYS A 60 19.47 -14.11 0.98
C LYS A 60 18.01 -14.54 1.05
N THR A 61 17.15 -13.90 0.26
CA THR A 61 15.70 -14.18 0.22
C THR A 61 15.34 -15.33 -0.72
N GLY A 62 16.32 -15.87 -1.47
CA GLY A 62 16.10 -16.90 -2.49
C GLY A 62 15.31 -16.40 -3.70
N GLY A 63 15.24 -15.08 -3.90
CA GLY A 63 14.57 -14.44 -5.03
C GLY A 63 13.09 -14.72 -5.16
N ARG A 64 12.43 -15.15 -4.08
CA ARG A 64 11.01 -15.48 -4.12
C ARG A 64 10.19 -14.20 -4.13
N THR A 65 9.43 -13.98 -5.20
CA THR A 65 8.29 -13.08 -5.15
C THR A 65 7.22 -13.69 -4.26
N PHE A 66 6.55 -12.84 -3.47
CA PHE A 66 5.37 -13.25 -2.73
C PHE A 66 4.29 -13.65 -3.74
N CYS A 67 4.11 -14.96 -3.91
CA CYS A 67 3.02 -15.53 -4.68
C CYS A 67 1.92 -15.94 -3.70
N PRO A 68 0.95 -15.06 -3.38
CA PRO A 68 -0.15 -15.44 -2.50
C PRO A 68 -0.90 -16.60 -3.13
N LYS A 69 -0.82 -17.77 -2.49
CA LYS A 69 -1.62 -18.92 -2.89
C LYS A 69 -3.02 -18.69 -2.36
N THR A 70 -3.93 -18.30 -3.24
CA THR A 70 -5.36 -18.24 -2.89
C THR A 70 -5.85 -19.65 -2.59
N THR A 71 -6.23 -19.88 -1.35
CA THR A 71 -6.84 -21.14 -0.93
C THR A 71 -8.27 -21.23 -1.46
N ALA A 72 -8.84 -22.44 -1.46
CA ALA A 72 -10.26 -22.62 -1.80
C ALA A 72 -11.19 -21.82 -0.86
N ALA A 73 -10.78 -21.61 0.40
CA ALA A 73 -11.49 -20.76 1.34
C ALA A 73 -11.45 -19.29 0.91
N ASP A 74 -10.27 -18.77 0.55
CA ASP A 74 -10.12 -17.38 0.09
C ASP A 74 -10.98 -17.09 -1.14
N LYS A 75 -11.02 -18.04 -2.09
CA LYS A 75 -11.88 -17.93 -3.29
C LYS A 75 -13.35 -17.89 -2.92
N LYS A 76 -13.79 -18.68 -1.95
CA LYS A 76 -15.17 -18.65 -1.44
C LYS A 76 -15.48 -17.33 -0.74
N VAL A 77 -14.56 -16.82 0.08
CA VAL A 77 -14.71 -15.52 0.75
C VAL A 77 -14.84 -14.41 -0.29
N VAL A 78 -13.97 -14.38 -1.30
CA VAL A 78 -14.04 -13.40 -2.39
C VAL A 78 -15.34 -13.55 -3.19
N ALA A 79 -15.80 -14.77 -3.46
CA ALA A 79 -17.06 -15.01 -4.18
C ALA A 79 -18.31 -14.62 -3.37
N LEU A 80 -18.23 -14.61 -2.04
CA LEU A 80 -19.31 -14.16 -1.16
C LEU A 80 -19.38 -12.64 -1.06
N LEU A 81 -18.31 -11.92 -1.41
CA LEU A 81 -18.36 -10.47 -1.49
C LEU A 81 -19.13 -10.11 -2.77
N PRO A 82 -20.32 -9.48 -2.67
CA PRO A 82 -20.99 -8.99 -3.86
C PRO A 82 -20.08 -7.95 -4.55
N PRO A 83 -20.20 -7.78 -5.87
CA PRO A 83 -19.57 -6.66 -6.57
C PRO A 83 -20.09 -5.35 -5.96
N GLN A 84 -19.33 -4.75 -5.04
CA GLN A 84 -19.66 -3.43 -4.50
C GLN A 84 -19.18 -2.38 -5.49
N PHE A 85 -19.87 -2.27 -6.62
CA PHE A 85 -19.58 -1.28 -7.65
C PHE A 85 -20.56 -0.11 -7.66
N LYS A 86 -21.28 0.13 -6.56
CA LYS A 86 -22.04 1.37 -6.40
C LYS A 86 -21.33 2.27 -5.40
N PRO A 87 -20.62 3.31 -5.86
CA PRO A 87 -20.14 4.38 -5.01
C PRO A 87 -21.31 4.91 -4.17
N LEU A 88 -21.08 5.09 -2.87
CA LEU A 88 -22.07 5.74 -2.01
C LEU A 88 -22.20 7.20 -2.46
N SER A 89 -23.43 7.71 -2.55
CA SER A 89 -23.66 9.14 -2.77
C SER A 89 -23.00 9.91 -1.64
N ASN A 90 -22.03 10.76 -1.97
CA ASN A 90 -21.34 11.59 -1.00
C ASN A 90 -21.50 13.05 -1.41
N ASP A 91 -22.44 13.75 -0.78
CA ASP A 91 -22.79 15.12 -1.19
C ASP A 91 -21.82 16.18 -0.61
N ILE A 92 -20.84 15.76 0.21
CA ILE A 92 -19.94 16.66 0.96
C ILE A 92 -18.52 16.66 0.35
N ASP A 93 -18.21 15.71 -0.53
CA ASP A 93 -16.89 15.60 -1.15
C ASP A 93 -16.86 16.29 -2.51
N SER A 94 -15.86 17.14 -2.74
CA SER A 94 -15.65 17.82 -4.02
C SER A 94 -15.39 16.85 -5.18
N SER A 95 -15.03 15.59 -4.90
CA SER A 95 -14.83 14.54 -5.90
C SER A 95 -16.09 13.71 -6.21
N ALA A 96 -17.22 13.96 -5.54
CA ALA A 96 -18.48 13.25 -5.78
C ALA A 96 -18.97 13.16 -7.25
N PRO A 97 -18.79 14.19 -8.11
CA PRO A 97 -19.28 14.15 -9.49
C PRO A 97 -18.63 13.05 -10.35
N TYR A 98 -17.40 12.64 -10.02
CA TYR A 98 -16.61 11.72 -10.87
C TYR A 98 -17.12 10.27 -10.86
N TYR A 99 -17.98 9.90 -9.92
CA TYR A 99 -18.52 8.54 -9.80
C TYR A 99 -19.76 8.27 -10.67
N THR A 100 -20.31 9.30 -11.32
CA THR A 100 -21.54 9.19 -12.13
C THR A 100 -21.27 8.68 -13.55
N ILE A 101 -20.00 8.67 -13.97
CA ILE A 101 -19.62 8.47 -15.38
C ILE A 101 -19.71 7.00 -15.80
N ASP A 102 -19.52 6.05 -14.87
CA ASP A 102 -19.38 4.63 -15.21
C ASP A 102 -20.70 3.83 -15.23
N ILE A 103 -21.83 4.41 -14.82
CA ILE A 103 -23.11 3.67 -14.66
C ILE A 103 -23.91 3.58 -15.97
N VAL A 104 -23.65 4.45 -16.95
CA VAL A 104 -24.45 4.53 -18.18
C VAL A 104 -24.09 3.43 -19.19
N GLU A 105 -22.88 2.87 -19.12
CA GLU A 105 -22.41 1.91 -20.14
C GLU A 105 -22.85 0.45 -19.87
N THR A 106 -23.28 0.12 -18.65
CA THR A 106 -23.59 -1.28 -18.26
C THR A 106 -25.07 -1.65 -18.29
N GLN A 107 -26.00 -0.70 -18.47
CA GLN A 107 -27.44 -0.98 -18.36
C GLN A 107 -28.10 -1.54 -19.64
N GLN A 108 -27.42 -1.57 -20.80
CA GLN A 108 -28.06 -2.00 -22.05
C GLN A 108 -28.09 -3.53 -22.32
N LEU A 109 -27.60 -4.40 -21.41
CA LEU A 109 -27.43 -5.83 -21.72
C LEU A 109 -28.21 -6.83 -20.83
N ASN A 110 -28.98 -6.38 -19.84
CA ASN A 110 -29.60 -7.30 -18.86
C ASN A 110 -31.14 -7.35 -18.84
N ASP A 111 -31.84 -6.64 -19.74
CA ASP A 111 -33.31 -6.62 -19.77
C ASP A 111 -33.92 -7.78 -20.58
N THR A 112 -33.43 -9.00 -20.42
CA THR A 112 -34.17 -10.18 -20.87
C THR A 112 -33.97 -11.33 -19.91
N GLN A 113 -35.06 -11.65 -19.20
CA GLN A 113 -35.25 -12.77 -18.28
C GLN A 113 -35.00 -12.49 -16.79
N TYR A 114 -36.04 -12.06 -16.09
CA TYR A 114 -36.56 -12.87 -14.99
C TYR A 114 -38.07 -12.66 -14.84
N SER A 115 -38.80 -13.64 -15.36
CA SER A 115 -40.25 -13.78 -15.30
C SER A 115 -40.66 -14.37 -13.94
N SER A 116 -41.76 -13.84 -13.40
CA SER A 116 -42.72 -14.51 -12.50
C SER A 116 -42.27 -14.88 -11.08
N ARG A 117 -42.69 -14.05 -10.11
CA ARG A 117 -43.37 -14.56 -8.91
C ARG A 117 -44.29 -13.50 -8.29
N GLU A 118 -45.56 -13.55 -8.67
CA GLU A 118 -46.66 -13.02 -7.85
C GLU A 118 -46.89 -13.95 -6.65
N VAL A 119 -47.24 -13.39 -5.48
CA VAL A 119 -48.38 -13.79 -4.62
C VAL A 119 -48.56 -12.68 -3.54
N LEU A 120 -49.68 -11.96 -3.66
CA LEU A 120 -50.65 -11.50 -2.63
C LEU A 120 -50.11 -11.27 -1.21
N GLY A 121 -50.25 -10.13 -0.54
CA GLY A 121 -51.31 -9.11 -0.54
C GLY A 121 -51.83 -8.95 0.90
N ALA A 122 -51.77 -7.74 1.48
CA ALA A 122 -52.75 -7.19 2.44
C ALA A 122 -52.24 -5.92 3.16
N LYS A 123 -52.99 -4.84 2.90
CA LYS A 123 -53.46 -3.81 3.83
C LYS A 123 -52.45 -2.82 4.45
N GLU A 124 -52.57 -1.62 3.92
CA GLU A 124 -52.32 -0.33 4.55
C GLU A 124 -53.03 -0.22 5.90
N ASP A 125 -52.35 0.34 6.91
CA ASP A 125 -52.89 1.39 7.77
C ASP A 125 -51.83 1.89 8.77
N SER A 126 -51.47 3.17 8.61
CA SER A 126 -51.49 4.21 9.66
C SER A 126 -50.44 4.30 10.79
N VAL A 127 -50.13 5.57 11.07
CA VAL A 127 -49.64 6.22 12.29
C VAL A 127 -48.12 6.40 12.49
N HIS A 128 -47.71 7.65 12.23
CA HIS A 128 -46.55 8.30 12.84
C HIS A 128 -46.58 8.22 14.37
N GLN A 129 -45.47 7.78 14.98
CA GLN A 129 -45.16 8.19 16.35
C GLN A 129 -43.64 8.32 16.56
N LEU A 130 -43.20 9.58 16.61
CA LEU A 130 -41.92 10.01 17.16
C LEU A 130 -41.95 9.80 18.67
N GLN A 131 -40.98 9.07 19.22
CA GLN A 131 -40.60 9.24 20.61
C GLN A 131 -39.09 9.16 20.81
N GLN A 132 -38.60 10.24 21.41
CA GLN A 132 -37.24 10.62 21.71
C GLN A 132 -36.65 9.73 22.81
N VAL A 133 -35.33 9.45 22.79
CA VAL A 133 -34.49 9.57 24.00
C VAL A 133 -33.03 9.96 23.66
N LYS A 134 -32.71 11.20 24.02
CA LYS A 134 -31.47 11.77 24.60
C LYS A 134 -30.20 10.89 24.67
N GLY A 135 -29.07 11.48 24.25
CA GLY A 135 -27.80 11.25 24.97
C GLY A 135 -26.47 11.49 24.23
N SER A 136 -25.86 12.67 24.49
CA SER A 136 -24.45 12.81 24.93
C SER A 136 -23.29 12.92 23.91
N LYS A 137 -22.39 13.88 24.25
CA LYS A 137 -21.00 14.14 23.79
C LYS A 137 -20.87 14.90 22.45
N ARG A 138 -20.05 15.96 22.30
CA ARG A 138 -18.78 16.33 22.93
C ARG A 138 -18.55 17.85 22.83
N ARG A 139 -17.70 18.34 23.75
CA ARG A 139 -17.13 19.68 23.83
C ARG A 139 -16.55 20.17 22.51
N THR A 140 -16.85 21.44 22.25
CA THR A 140 -16.22 22.35 21.30
C THR A 140 -14.75 22.60 21.66
N SER A 141 -13.89 22.65 20.63
CA SER A 141 -12.59 23.35 20.70
C SER A 141 -12.59 24.39 19.57
N PRO A 142 -12.19 25.65 19.84
CA PRO A 142 -12.28 26.73 18.87
C PRO A 142 -11.09 26.78 17.92
N LEU A 143 -11.40 27.34 16.75
CA LEU A 143 -10.60 27.62 15.57
C LEU A 143 -9.74 28.90 15.72
N LEU A 144 -8.69 28.97 14.87
CA LEU A 144 -7.87 30.13 14.44
C LEU A 144 -6.69 30.49 15.37
N VAL A 145 -5.48 30.82 14.88
CA VAL A 145 -5.15 31.95 13.99
C VAL A 145 -3.73 31.80 13.36
N SER A 146 -3.64 32.13 12.06
CA SER A 146 -2.60 32.73 11.19
C SER A 146 -1.07 32.50 11.32
N ASP A 147 -0.47 32.28 10.14
CA ASP A 147 0.70 32.94 9.53
C ASP A 147 2.04 33.02 10.28
N ILE A 148 2.97 32.14 9.90
CA ILE A 148 4.41 32.41 9.96
C ILE A 148 5.07 31.91 8.67
N THR A 149 5.48 32.85 7.81
CA THR A 149 6.37 32.61 6.67
C THR A 149 7.83 32.61 7.14
N PRO A 150 8.69 31.68 6.69
CA PRO A 150 10.13 31.80 6.90
C PRO A 150 10.79 32.59 5.77
N LYS A 151 11.36 33.74 6.11
CA LYS A 151 12.22 34.56 5.23
C LYS A 151 13.62 33.93 5.18
N ILE A 152 13.92 33.27 4.08
CA ILE A 152 15.26 32.82 3.72
C ILE A 152 16.13 34.06 3.47
N LYS A 153 17.26 34.19 4.19
CA LYS A 153 18.38 35.03 3.78
C LYS A 153 19.59 34.12 3.56
N ASN A 154 20.11 34.21 2.34
CA ASN A 154 21.25 33.49 1.83
C ASN A 154 22.58 33.97 2.46
N LEU A 155 23.43 32.97 2.74
CA LEU A 155 24.86 32.83 2.41
C LEU A 155 25.70 34.08 2.07
N PHE A 156 26.83 34.18 2.77
CA PHE A 156 28.20 34.38 2.26
C PHE A 156 28.36 35.15 0.93
N ASN A 157 28.84 36.39 1.02
CA ASN A 157 30.20 36.80 0.61
C ASN A 157 30.49 38.22 1.14
#